data_AF-A0A6L8I3C7-F1
#
_entry.id   AF-A0A6L8I3C7-F1
#
_cell.length_a   1.000
_cell.length_b   1.000
_cell.length_c   1.000
_cell.angle_alpha   90.00
_cell.angle_beta   90.00
_cell.angle_gamma   90.00
#
_symmetry.space_group_name_H-M   'P 1'
#
loop_
_entity.id
_entity.type
_entity.pdbx_description
1 polymer ?
#
loop_
_entity_poly.entity_id
_entity_poly.type
_entity_poly.pdbx_seq_one_letter_code
_entity_poly.pdbx_strand_id
1 'polypeptide(L)'
;HFPVPKVFEQGGIRGIGYIGQVTFPLNVRTYDASAPVRLRGEIDIGVCEEVCVPVRLQVRAELPAHGSPDLALAAILEDRPESGGRLSCDLVPIADGLRLVARTTLPRLGSEETVVVETGDPQVWVSSPILQREGEQLRAEVEMVPPSGRPFALSRADVRMTVLSEGRAIEMAGCH
;
A
#
# COMPACT_ATOMS: atom_id res chain seq x y z
N HIS A 1 -0.28 -3.89 -9.01
CA HIS A 1 1.06 -3.28 -9.00
C HIS A 1 0.89 -1.85 -8.54
N PHE A 2 1.47 -1.50 -7.39
CA PHE A 2 1.48 -0.13 -6.89
C PHE A 2 2.94 0.34 -6.88
N PRO A 3 3.27 1.43 -7.59
CA PRO A 3 4.58 2.06 -7.47
C PRO A 3 4.88 2.49 -6.04
N VAL A 4 6.16 2.59 -5.69
CA VAL A 4 6.56 3.04 -4.35
C VAL A 4 5.97 4.44 -4.10
N PRO A 5 5.10 4.60 -3.08
CA PRO A 5 4.48 5.88 -2.83
C PRO A 5 5.46 6.85 -2.18
N LYS A 6 5.16 8.14 -2.30
CA LYS A 6 5.86 9.21 -1.59
C LYS A 6 5.13 9.52 -0.29
N VAL A 7 5.92 9.87 0.72
CA VAL A 7 5.45 10.47 1.96
C VAL A 7 5.54 11.99 1.82
N PHE A 8 4.48 12.70 2.15
CA PHE A 8 4.42 14.16 2.10
C PHE A 8 3.60 14.71 3.25
N GLU A 9 3.70 16.01 3.50
CA GLU A 9 2.85 16.70 4.47
C GLU A 9 1.80 17.54 3.75
N GLN A 10 0.55 17.47 4.23
CA GLN A 10 -0.58 18.22 3.72
C GLN A 10 -1.43 18.68 4.91
N GLY A 11 -1.54 20.00 5.11
CA GLY A 11 -2.32 20.57 6.20
C GLY A 11 -1.86 20.16 7.62
N GLY A 12 -0.57 19.89 7.80
CA GLY A 12 0.00 19.39 9.07
C GLY A 12 -0.25 17.90 9.34
N ILE A 13 -0.79 17.18 8.36
CA ILE A 13 -1.02 15.73 8.40
C ILE A 13 -0.09 15.07 7.39
N ARG A 14 0.47 13.91 7.75
CA ARG A 14 1.29 13.12 6.84
C ARG A 14 0.39 12.36 5.85
N GLY A 15 0.57 12.64 4.56
CA GLY A 15 -0.05 11.94 3.44
C GLY A 15 0.90 10.92 2.80
N ILE A 16 0.31 9.89 2.18
CA ILE A 16 1.03 8.86 1.43
C ILE A 16 0.33 8.71 0.08
N GLY A 17 1.09 8.85 -1.01
CA GLY A 17 0.52 8.85 -2.35
C GLY A 17 1.53 9.26 -3.42
N TYR A 18 1.05 9.90 -4.48
CA TYR A 18 1.85 10.23 -5.65
C TYR A 18 1.79 11.72 -5.96
N ILE A 19 2.95 12.31 -6.29
CA ILE A 19 3.08 13.74 -6.58
C ILE A 19 3.50 13.90 -8.04
N GLY A 20 2.77 14.75 -8.78
CA GLY A 20 3.01 15.00 -10.19
C GLY A 20 2.40 13.92 -11.06
N GLN A 21 3.22 12.95 -11.50
CA GLN A 21 2.80 11.86 -12.39
C GLN A 21 3.13 10.50 -11.76
N VAL A 22 2.25 9.53 -12.01
CA VAL A 22 2.43 8.11 -11.66
C VAL A 22 1.90 7.24 -12.79
N THR A 23 2.54 6.10 -13.03
CA THR A 23 2.09 5.09 -14.01
C THR A 23 1.76 3.79 -13.30
N PHE A 24 0.51 3.34 -13.40
CA PHE A 24 0.06 2.07 -12.82
C PHE A 24 0.01 0.98 -13.89
N PRO A 25 0.86 -0.06 -13.83
CA PRO A 25 0.80 -1.14 -14.79
C PRO A 25 -0.37 -2.07 -14.47
N LEU A 26 -1.08 -2.50 -15.52
CA LEU A 26 -2.25 -3.38 -15.44
C LEU A 26 -1.93 -4.72 -16.09
N ASN A 27 -2.23 -5.82 -15.39
CA ASN A 27 -2.17 -7.17 -15.95
C ASN A 27 -3.52 -7.55 -16.53
N VAL A 28 -3.57 -7.81 -17.84
CA VAL A 28 -4.78 -8.25 -18.53
C VAL A 28 -4.63 -9.71 -18.94
N ARG A 29 -5.57 -10.56 -18.49
CA ARG A 29 -5.64 -11.97 -18.89
C ARG A 29 -6.74 -12.13 -19.93
N THR A 30 -6.42 -12.77 -21.05
CA THR A 30 -7.37 -13.11 -22.12
C THR A 30 -7.48 -14.63 -22.28
N TYR A 31 -8.65 -15.11 -22.70
CA TYR A 31 -8.85 -16.52 -23.06
C TYR A 31 -8.28 -16.85 -24.44
N ASP A 32 -8.23 -15.86 -25.32
CA ASP A 32 -7.65 -15.97 -26.67
C ASP A 32 -6.52 -14.94 -26.81
N ALA A 33 -5.29 -15.43 -26.81
CA ALA A 33 -4.09 -14.61 -26.97
C ALA A 33 -3.81 -14.19 -28.42
N SER A 34 -4.58 -14.73 -29.38
CA SER A 34 -4.45 -14.39 -30.81
C SER A 34 -5.38 -13.24 -31.24
N ALA A 35 -6.32 -12.85 -30.39
CA ALA A 35 -7.27 -11.78 -30.65
C ALA A 35 -6.91 -10.48 -29.90
N PRO A 36 -7.18 -9.29 -30.48
CA PRO A 36 -7.01 -8.03 -29.78
C PRO A 36 -8.01 -7.90 -28.62
N VAL A 37 -7.57 -7.29 -27.52
CA VAL A 37 -8.42 -7.03 -26.35
C VAL A 37 -8.86 -5.57 -26.36
N ARG A 38 -10.17 -5.34 -26.31
CA ARG A 38 -10.74 -3.99 -26.14
C ARG A 38 -11.04 -3.76 -24.68
N LEU A 39 -10.35 -2.80 -24.07
CA LEU A 39 -10.57 -2.36 -22.71
C LEU A 39 -11.48 -1.14 -22.70
N ARG A 40 -12.46 -1.15 -21.81
CA ARG A 40 -13.24 0.02 -21.40
C ARG A 40 -13.41 -0.05 -19.90
N GLY A 41 -13.16 1.06 -19.22
CA GLY A 41 -13.21 1.12 -17.78
C GLY A 41 -13.48 2.52 -17.27
N GLU A 42 -13.77 2.56 -15.98
CA GLU A 42 -13.91 3.77 -15.19
C GLU A 42 -12.90 3.68 -14.04
N ILE A 43 -12.25 4.79 -13.73
CA ILE A 43 -11.30 4.91 -12.63
C ILE A 43 -11.77 6.06 -11.75
N ASP A 44 -12.02 5.77 -10.48
CA ASP A 44 -12.25 6.77 -9.44
C ASP A 44 -10.92 6.99 -8.68
N ILE A 45 -10.45 8.23 -8.61
CA ILE A 45 -9.24 8.62 -7.89
C ILE A 45 -9.51 9.81 -6.97
N GLY A 46 -8.83 9.87 -5.82
CA GLY A 46 -8.75 11.08 -5.02
C GLY A 46 -7.62 11.98 -5.51
N VAL A 47 -7.90 13.26 -5.77
CA VAL A 47 -6.89 14.28 -6.05
C VAL A 47 -6.93 15.32 -4.94
N CYS A 48 -5.79 15.59 -4.33
CA CYS A 48 -5.69 16.46 -3.16
C CYS A 48 -4.67 17.59 -3.42
N GLU A 49 -5.06 18.83 -3.13
CA GLU A 49 -4.15 19.99 -3.05
C GLU A 49 -4.29 20.66 -1.68
N GLU A 50 -5.39 21.37 -1.45
CA GLU A 50 -5.81 21.80 -0.10
C GLU A 50 -6.95 20.92 0.43
N VAL A 51 -7.81 20.44 -0.48
CA VAL A 51 -8.94 19.57 -0.21
C VAL A 51 -8.89 18.37 -1.14
N CYS A 52 -9.23 17.19 -0.64
CA CYS A 52 -9.32 15.98 -1.45
C CYS A 52 -10.69 15.91 -2.15
N VAL A 53 -10.68 15.83 -3.48
CA VAL A 53 -11.89 15.66 -4.29
C VAL A 53 -11.84 14.35 -5.09
N PRO A 54 -12.96 13.63 -5.22
CA PRO A 54 -13.03 12.47 -6.09
C PRO A 54 -13.07 12.92 -7.56
N VAL A 55 -12.28 12.27 -8.41
CA VAL A 55 -12.24 12.47 -9.86
C VAL A 55 -12.52 11.15 -10.54
N ARG A 56 -13.37 11.20 -11.56
CA ARG A 56 -13.76 10.04 -12.35
C ARG A 56 -13.22 10.14 -13.77
N LEU A 57 -12.52 9.11 -14.21
CA LEU A 57 -11.88 9.03 -15.51
C LEU A 57 -12.46 7.87 -16.30
N GLN A 58 -12.82 8.11 -17.56
CA GLN A 58 -13.19 7.05 -18.49
C GLN A 58 -11.98 6.67 -19.33
N VAL A 59 -11.62 5.38 -19.33
CA VAL A 59 -10.48 4.86 -20.09
C VAL A 59 -10.95 3.89 -21.16
N ARG A 60 -10.32 3.97 -22.34
CA ARG A 60 -10.53 3.04 -23.46
C ARG A 60 -9.18 2.73 -24.09
N ALA A 61 -8.92 1.47 -24.35
CA ALA A 61 -7.70 1.03 -25.01
C ALA A 61 -7.99 -0.19 -25.89
N GLU A 62 -7.23 -0.32 -26.97
CA GLU A 62 -7.16 -1.55 -27.75
C GLU A 62 -5.75 -2.13 -27.59
N LEU A 63 -5.67 -3.31 -26.99
CA LEU A 63 -4.43 -4.04 -26.84
C LEU A 63 -4.32 -5.02 -28.02
N PRO A 64 -3.31 -4.88 -28.89
CA PRO A 64 -3.11 -5.83 -29.96
C PRO A 64 -2.78 -7.22 -29.40
N ALA A 65 -3.10 -8.28 -30.16
CA ALA A 65 -2.79 -9.66 -29.79
C ALA A 65 -1.29 -9.92 -29.60
N HIS A 66 -0.46 -9.13 -30.27
CA HIS A 66 0.99 -9.23 -30.23
C HIS A 66 1.58 -7.86 -29.94
N GLY A 67 2.62 -7.85 -29.13
CA GLY A 67 3.44 -6.68 -28.81
C GLY A 67 4.87 -7.09 -28.58
N SER A 68 5.78 -6.11 -28.63
CA SER A 68 7.17 -6.32 -28.25
C SER A 68 7.38 -5.87 -26.80
N PRO A 69 8.34 -6.46 -26.07
CA PRO A 69 8.72 -5.98 -24.75
C PRO A 69 9.05 -4.48 -24.79
N ASP A 70 8.48 -3.73 -23.84
CA ASP A 70 8.74 -2.30 -23.67
C ASP A 70 9.66 -2.12 -22.46
N LEU A 71 10.86 -1.58 -22.69
CA LEU A 71 11.84 -1.34 -21.63
C LEU A 71 11.36 -0.30 -20.60
N ALA A 72 10.55 0.68 -21.02
CA ALA A 72 9.96 1.64 -20.09
C ALA A 72 8.95 0.96 -19.17
N LEU A 73 8.13 0.05 -19.70
CA LEU A 73 7.20 -0.75 -18.90
C LEU A 73 7.93 -1.68 -17.93
N ALA A 74 9.03 -2.30 -18.36
CA ALA A 74 9.84 -3.14 -17.49
C ALA A 74 10.37 -2.36 -16.27
N ALA A 75 10.86 -1.12 -16.47
CA ALA A 75 11.30 -0.27 -15.37
C ALA A 75 10.15 0.10 -14.42
N ILE A 76 8.94 0.38 -14.94
CA ILE A 76 7.76 0.68 -14.13
C ILE A 76 7.32 -0.54 -13.30
N LEU A 77 7.47 -1.76 -13.83
CA LEU A 77 7.14 -2.99 -13.10
C LEU A 77 8.11 -3.28 -11.95
N GLU A 78 9.35 -2.78 -12.02
CA GLU A 78 10.35 -2.87 -10.94
C GLU A 78 10.17 -1.79 -9.88
N ASP A 79 9.54 -0.65 -10.21
CA ASP A 79 9.12 0.35 -9.22
C ASP A 79 7.93 -0.18 -8.43
N ARG A 80 8.21 -0.96 -7.38
CA ARG A 80 7.24 -1.53 -6.46
C ARG A 80 7.90 -1.81 -5.11
N PRO A 81 7.12 -1.92 -4.01
CA PRO A 81 7.66 -2.38 -2.75
C PRO A 81 8.36 -3.73 -2.88
N GLU A 82 9.58 -3.81 -2.35
CA GLU A 82 10.33 -5.05 -2.21
C GLU A 82 9.67 -5.90 -1.13
N SER A 83 9.44 -7.19 -1.38
CA SER A 83 8.99 -8.09 -0.33
C SER A 83 10.16 -8.40 0.61
N GLY A 84 9.96 -8.28 1.92
CA GLY A 84 11.03 -8.56 2.87
C GLY A 84 10.52 -8.79 4.28
N GLY A 85 11.35 -9.43 5.12
CA GLY A 85 11.10 -9.61 6.56
C GLY A 85 9.99 -10.62 6.90
N ARG A 86 9.97 -11.04 8.16
CA ARG A 86 8.82 -11.75 8.77
C ARG A 86 8.14 -10.79 9.73
N LEU A 87 6.82 -10.70 9.65
CA LEU A 87 6.02 -9.90 10.56
C LEU A 87 5.51 -10.79 11.70
N SER A 88 5.79 -10.40 12.94
CA SER A 88 5.11 -10.97 14.11
C SER A 88 4.21 -9.91 14.73
N CYS A 89 3.03 -10.31 15.19
CA CYS A 89 2.03 -9.37 15.66
C CYS A 89 1.36 -9.85 16.94
N ASP A 90 1.33 -8.99 17.95
CA ASP A 90 0.48 -9.16 19.13
C ASP A 90 -0.82 -8.38 18.93
N LEU A 91 -1.95 -9.01 19.25
CA LEU A 91 -3.29 -8.43 19.10
C LEU A 91 -3.98 -8.38 20.46
N VAL A 92 -4.45 -7.19 20.84
CA VAL A 92 -5.16 -6.99 22.10
C VAL A 92 -6.47 -6.25 21.82
N PRO A 93 -7.63 -6.79 22.22
CA PRO A 93 -8.89 -6.06 22.14
C PRO A 93 -8.85 -4.77 22.96
N ILE A 94 -9.39 -3.70 22.38
CA ILE A 94 -9.61 -2.41 23.03
C ILE A 94 -11.10 -2.05 22.97
N ALA A 95 -11.54 -0.99 23.63
CA ALA A 95 -12.97 -0.69 23.79
C ALA A 95 -13.73 -0.58 22.45
N ASP A 96 -13.07 -0.03 21.44
CA ASP A 96 -13.63 0.31 20.13
C ASP A 96 -13.05 -0.49 18.97
N GLY A 97 -12.17 -1.46 19.23
CA GLY A 97 -11.48 -2.19 18.16
C GLY A 97 -10.36 -3.11 18.65
N LEU A 98 -9.22 -3.07 17.97
CA LEU A 98 -8.02 -3.84 18.29
C LEU A 98 -6.80 -2.93 18.38
N ARG A 99 -5.88 -3.24 19.29
CA ARG A 99 -4.51 -2.76 19.24
C ARG A 99 -3.63 -3.85 18.64
N LEU A 100 -2.90 -3.50 17.59
CA LEU A 100 -1.91 -4.36 16.94
C LEU A 100 -0.52 -3.83 17.27
N VAL A 101 0.35 -4.70 17.76
CA VAL A 101 1.77 -4.43 17.88
C VAL A 101 2.53 -5.33 16.92
N ALA A 102 2.99 -4.75 15.82
CA ALA A 102 3.79 -5.40 14.80
C ALA A 102 5.29 -5.31 15.09
N ARG A 103 6.02 -6.40 14.81
CA ARG A 103 7.48 -6.50 14.94
C ARG A 103 8.07 -7.13 13.70
N THR A 104 9.21 -6.61 13.28
CA THR A 104 10.01 -7.15 12.19
C THR A 104 11.48 -6.88 12.45
N THR A 105 12.34 -7.67 11.81
CA THR A 105 13.78 -7.42 11.77
C THR A 105 14.16 -7.07 10.34
N LEU A 106 14.67 -5.87 10.13
CA LEU A 106 15.20 -5.41 8.86
C LEU A 106 16.26 -4.32 9.05
N PRO A 107 17.26 -4.25 8.15
CA PRO A 107 18.17 -3.12 8.09
C PRO A 107 17.41 -1.80 7.98
N ARG A 108 17.99 -0.72 8.50
CA ARG A 108 17.43 0.62 8.27
C ARG A 108 17.47 0.94 6.77
N LEU A 109 16.36 1.41 6.22
CA LEU A 109 16.29 1.78 4.81
C LEU A 109 16.94 3.15 4.55
N GLY A 110 16.86 4.05 5.53
CA GLY A 110 17.38 5.42 5.43
C GLY A 110 17.31 6.17 6.76
N SER A 111 17.57 7.47 6.69
CA SER A 111 17.62 8.35 7.86
C SER A 111 16.23 8.62 8.48
N GLU A 112 15.22 8.73 7.63
CA GLU A 112 13.81 8.90 8.02
C GLU A 112 12.96 7.76 7.45
N GLU A 113 12.35 6.98 8.34
CA GLU A 113 11.46 5.89 7.96
C GLU A 113 10.01 6.26 8.30
N THR A 114 9.12 6.03 7.34
CA THR A 114 7.68 6.04 7.59
C THR A 114 7.18 4.61 7.51
N VAL A 115 6.34 4.22 8.47
CA VAL A 115 5.77 2.88 8.53
C VAL A 115 4.27 3.00 8.35
N VAL A 116 3.72 2.11 7.54
CA VAL A 116 2.28 1.98 7.32
C VAL A 116 1.88 0.58 7.73
N VAL A 117 0.77 0.47 8.45
CA VAL A 117 0.15 -0.82 8.75
C VAL A 117 -1.25 -0.82 8.16
N GLU A 118 -1.57 -1.87 7.42
CA GLU A 118 -2.85 -2.02 6.74
C GLU A 118 -3.47 -3.38 7.09
N THR A 119 -4.78 -3.48 6.85
CA THR A 119 -5.57 -4.70 6.98
C THR A 119 -6.33 -4.96 5.68
N GLY A 120 -6.78 -6.19 5.47
CA GLY A 120 -7.57 -6.57 4.29
C GLY A 120 -8.96 -5.94 4.21
N ASP A 121 -9.48 -5.39 5.32
CA ASP A 121 -10.76 -4.68 5.34
C ASP A 121 -10.56 -3.17 5.18
N PRO A 122 -10.91 -2.57 4.01
CA PRO A 122 -10.71 -1.15 3.75
C PRO A 122 -11.63 -0.23 4.57
N GLN A 123 -12.62 -0.77 5.31
CA GLN A 123 -13.49 0.03 6.17
C GLN A 123 -12.90 0.24 7.57
N VAL A 124 -11.85 -0.51 7.94
CA VAL A 124 -11.19 -0.37 9.24
C VAL A 124 -10.22 0.82 9.18
N TRP A 125 -10.43 1.79 10.06
CA TRP A 125 -9.49 2.88 10.26
C TRP A 125 -8.28 2.36 11.04
N VAL A 126 -7.07 2.69 10.57
CA VAL A 126 -5.81 2.35 11.23
C VAL A 126 -5.09 3.65 11.62
N SER A 127 -4.69 3.76 12.89
CA SER A 127 -3.98 4.93 13.39
C SER A 127 -2.59 5.07 12.77
N SER A 128 -2.01 6.27 12.82
CA SER A 128 -0.56 6.42 12.62
C SER A 128 0.19 5.59 13.66
N PRO A 129 1.28 4.90 13.28
CA PRO A 129 1.96 4.02 14.22
C PRO A 129 2.86 4.77 15.19
N ILE A 130 2.90 4.30 16.43
CA ILE A 130 3.97 4.63 17.38
C ILE A 130 5.13 3.69 17.10
N LEU A 131 6.28 4.28 16.75
CA LEU A 131 7.47 3.54 16.33
C LEU A 131 8.53 3.47 17.42
N GLN A 132 9.12 2.29 17.56
CA GLN A 132 10.32 2.06 18.35
C GLN A 132 11.30 1.24 17.53
N ARG A 133 12.56 1.65 17.51
CA ARG A 133 13.61 0.96 16.76
C ARG A 133 14.88 0.79 17.57
N GLU A 134 15.37 -0.45 17.62
CA GLU A 134 16.60 -0.85 18.30
C GLU A 134 17.45 -1.69 17.33
N GLY A 135 18.51 -1.09 16.79
CA GLY A 135 19.26 -1.71 15.69
C GLY A 135 18.34 -2.00 14.49
N GLU A 136 18.26 -3.27 14.12
CA GLU A 136 17.40 -3.77 13.02
C GLU A 136 15.99 -4.17 13.48
N GLN A 137 15.72 -4.20 14.79
CA GLN A 137 14.39 -4.49 15.30
C GLN A 137 13.50 -3.26 15.19
N LEU A 138 12.40 -3.39 14.46
CA LEU A 138 11.38 -2.36 14.32
C LEU A 138 10.08 -2.85 14.97
N ARG A 139 9.55 -2.03 15.87
CA ARG A 139 8.24 -2.19 16.51
C ARG A 139 7.32 -1.05 16.05
N ALA A 140 6.15 -1.41 15.56
CA ALA A 140 5.09 -0.46 15.22
C ALA A 140 3.82 -0.84 15.98
N GLU A 141 3.23 0.12 16.68
CA GLU A 141 1.97 -0.05 17.39
C GLU A 141 0.89 0.83 16.76
N VAL A 142 -0.24 0.21 16.40
CA VAL A 142 -1.40 0.88 15.81
C VAL A 142 -2.69 0.46 16.52
N GLU A 143 -3.67 1.33 16.47
CA GLU A 143 -5.06 1.01 16.79
C GLU A 143 -5.85 0.81 15.49
N MET A 144 -6.74 -0.16 15.51
CA MET A 144 -7.60 -0.54 14.39
C MET A 144 -9.05 -0.47 14.84
N VAL A 145 -9.81 0.46 14.25
CA VAL A 145 -11.19 0.75 14.66
C VAL A 145 -12.13 0.47 13.48
N PRO A 146 -12.99 -0.56 13.54
CA PRO A 146 -13.99 -0.81 12.52
C PRO A 146 -15.15 0.20 12.63
N PRO A 147 -16.00 0.33 11.60
CA PRO A 147 -17.16 1.23 11.63
C PRO A 147 -18.14 0.94 12.78
N SER A 148 -18.15 -0.28 13.30
CA SER A 148 -19.00 -0.69 14.42
C SER A 148 -18.52 -0.16 15.78
N GLY A 149 -17.27 0.31 15.89
CA GLY A 149 -16.66 0.77 17.14
C GLY A 149 -16.62 -0.32 18.22
N ARG A 150 -16.32 -1.56 17.85
CA ARG A 150 -16.23 -2.71 18.75
C ARG A 150 -15.07 -3.63 18.34
N PRO A 151 -14.53 -4.45 19.27
CA PRO A 151 -13.62 -5.52 18.91
C PRO A 151 -14.15 -6.40 17.76
N PHE A 152 -13.25 -6.79 16.87
CA PHE A 152 -13.58 -7.58 15.69
C PHE A 152 -12.54 -8.70 15.49
N ALA A 153 -12.87 -9.66 14.62
CA ALA A 153 -11.92 -10.68 14.21
C ALA A 153 -11.05 -10.15 13.06
N LEU A 154 -9.73 -10.10 13.28
CA LEU A 154 -8.78 -9.70 12.24
C LEU A 154 -8.18 -10.93 11.58
N SER A 155 -8.19 -10.96 10.24
CA SER A 155 -7.41 -11.94 9.48
C SER A 155 -5.93 -11.57 9.56
N ARG A 156 -5.17 -12.34 10.34
CA ARG A 156 -3.72 -12.13 10.52
C ARG A 156 -2.95 -12.25 9.20
N ALA A 157 -3.43 -13.03 8.24
CA ALA A 157 -2.81 -13.20 6.94
C ALA A 157 -2.89 -11.94 6.06
N ASP A 158 -3.90 -11.09 6.31
CA ASP A 158 -4.17 -9.90 5.50
C ASP A 158 -3.59 -8.62 6.12
N VAL A 159 -2.82 -8.74 7.21
CA VAL A 159 -2.07 -7.61 7.77
C VAL A 159 -0.85 -7.37 6.89
N ARG A 160 -0.67 -6.12 6.47
CA ARG A 160 0.51 -5.66 5.75
C ARG A 160 1.22 -4.59 6.57
N MET A 161 2.54 -4.63 6.59
CA MET A 161 3.36 -3.53 7.10
C MET A 161 4.37 -3.11 6.04
N THR A 162 4.37 -1.82 5.69
CA THR A 162 5.27 -1.26 4.68
C THR A 162 6.17 -0.22 5.33
N VAL A 163 7.49 -0.36 5.15
CA VAL A 163 8.49 0.61 5.60
C VAL A 163 8.98 1.39 4.39
N LEU A 164 8.79 2.70 4.42
CA LEU A 164 9.09 3.65 3.36
C LEU A 164 10.26 4.53 3.79
N SER A 165 11.27 4.68 2.94
CA SER A 165 12.35 5.64 3.14
C SER A 165 13.05 5.92 1.81
N GLU A 166 13.37 7.19 1.54
CA GLU A 166 14.27 7.60 0.45
C GLU A 166 13.90 6.99 -0.93
N GLY A 167 12.60 6.87 -1.24
CA GLY A 167 12.11 6.31 -2.51
C GLY A 167 12.11 4.77 -2.59
N ARG A 168 12.44 4.09 -1.49
CA ARG A 168 12.36 2.64 -1.35
C ARG A 168 11.21 2.24 -0.44
N ALA A 169 10.70 1.04 -0.66
CA ALA A 169 9.69 0.43 0.20
C ALA A 169 10.03 -1.04 0.43
N ILE A 170 9.97 -1.48 1.68
CA ILE A 170 9.97 -2.91 2.04
C ILE A 170 8.61 -3.25 2.63
N GLU A 171 7.94 -4.24 2.05
CA GLU A 171 6.63 -4.73 2.44
C GLU A 171 6.73 -6.11 3.08
N MET A 172 6.19 -6.21 4.29
CA MET A 172 5.91 -7.46 4.99
C MET A 172 4.42 -7.76 4.90
N ALA A 173 4.06 -9.01 4.60
CA ALA A 173 2.67 -9.45 4.57
C ALA A 173 2.46 -10.66 5.50
N GLY A 174 1.32 -10.67 6.19
CA GLY A 174 0.90 -11.73 7.09
C GLY A 174 1.63 -11.70 8.44
N CYS A 175 0.85 -11.71 9.52
CA CYS A 175 1.36 -11.91 10.88
C CYS A 175 1.58 -13.39 11.17
N HIS A 176 2.77 -13.72 11.69
CA HIS A 176 3.25 -15.08 11.99
C HIS A 176 3.78 -15.25 13.41
#